data_AF-A0A5E4P1L7-F1
#
_entry.id   AF-A0A5E4P1L7-F1
#
_cell.length_a   1.000
_cell.length_b   1.000
_cell.length_c   1.000
_cell.angle_alpha   90.00
_cell.angle_beta   90.00
_cell.angle_gamma   90.00
#
_symmetry.space_group_name_H-M   'P 1'
#
loop_
_entity.id
_entity.type
_entity.pdbx_description
1 polymer ?
#
loop_
_entity_poly.entity_id
_entity_poly.type
_entity_poly.pdbx_seq_one_letter_code
_entity_poly.pdbx_strand_id
1 'polypeptide(L)'
;MRLHDFKVLSFDCYGTLIDWETGILAALAPLLDGHAAPPSREDVLARFGHLEAVQQRATPTKRYSDILAIVYKRLAEAWERPASWEAALAFGASVPAWPAFPDSAEALAELAQRYRLVVLSNVDNASFAASNARLGVTFDAVFTAEETGVYKPHRAGFDYMLARLEERGIGKGAVLHTAQSLFHDHATAAGLDLARCFIDRHAARPGAAATPLPDGLRPPEFRFDSMAALAAAVRDGSA
;
A
#
# COMPACT_ATOMS: atom_id res chain seq x y z
N MET A 1 -18.29 -15.58 -7.87
CA MET A 1 -17.07 -15.25 -8.63
C MET A 1 -15.99 -16.16 -8.10
N ARG A 2 -15.12 -16.69 -8.97
CA ARG A 2 -13.99 -17.54 -8.57
C ARG A 2 -12.69 -16.81 -8.87
N LEU A 3 -11.64 -17.08 -8.10
CA LEU A 3 -10.30 -16.49 -8.34
C LEU A 3 -9.80 -16.77 -9.77
N HIS A 4 -10.25 -17.88 -10.35
CA HIS A 4 -9.86 -18.35 -11.67
C HIS A 4 -10.54 -17.61 -12.83
N ASP A 5 -11.56 -16.79 -12.54
CA ASP A 5 -12.28 -16.02 -13.55
C ASP A 5 -11.48 -14.76 -13.97
N PHE A 6 -10.44 -14.38 -13.21
CA PHE A 6 -9.62 -13.19 -13.48
C PHE A 6 -8.34 -13.49 -14.25
N LYS A 7 -7.81 -12.46 -14.93
CA LYS A 7 -6.54 -12.52 -15.68
C LYS A 7 -5.47 -11.61 -15.09
N VAL A 8 -5.87 -10.59 -14.33
CA VAL A 8 -4.98 -9.60 -13.73
C VAL A 8 -5.25 -9.49 -12.24
N LEU A 9 -4.16 -9.49 -11.47
CA LEU A 9 -4.19 -9.00 -10.09
C LEU A 9 -3.54 -7.61 -10.08
N SER A 10 -4.34 -6.59 -9.76
CA SER A 10 -3.81 -5.25 -9.51
C SER A 10 -3.62 -5.06 -8.02
N PHE A 11 -2.43 -4.64 -7.59
CA PHE A 11 -2.04 -4.57 -6.20
C PHE A 11 -1.89 -3.13 -5.71
N ASP A 12 -2.41 -2.86 -4.53
CA ASP A 12 -1.74 -1.91 -3.64
C ASP A 12 -0.38 -2.49 -3.17
N CYS A 13 0.61 -1.64 -2.89
CA CYS A 13 1.95 -2.10 -2.49
C CYS A 13 2.22 -1.92 -1.00
N TYR A 14 1.99 -0.73 -0.43
CA TYR A 14 2.41 -0.40 0.93
C TYR A 14 1.28 -0.67 1.92
N GLY A 15 1.46 -1.70 2.74
CA GLY A 15 0.43 -2.26 3.63
C GLY A 15 -0.10 -3.59 3.11
N THR A 16 0.02 -3.84 1.80
CA THR A 16 -0.35 -5.12 1.18
C THR A 16 0.87 -6.03 0.98
N LEU A 17 1.95 -5.51 0.38
CA LEU A 17 3.17 -6.26 0.02
C LEU A 17 4.39 -5.82 0.85
N ILE A 18 4.48 -4.52 1.15
CA ILE A 18 5.52 -3.90 1.97
C ILE A 18 4.96 -3.56 3.35
N ASP A 19 5.67 -3.94 4.41
CA ASP A 19 5.34 -3.58 5.79
C ASP A 19 5.86 -2.16 6.09
N TRP A 20 5.08 -1.18 5.64
CA TRP A 20 5.37 0.22 5.85
C TRP A 20 5.36 0.62 7.33
N GLU A 21 4.56 -0.04 8.19
CA GLU A 21 4.51 0.31 9.61
C GLU A 21 5.87 0.05 10.27
N THR A 22 6.45 -1.14 10.04
CA THR A 22 7.78 -1.47 10.53
C THR A 22 8.84 -0.54 9.93
N GLY A 23 8.72 -0.21 8.64
CA GLY A 23 9.60 0.75 7.97
C GLY A 23 9.57 2.15 8.60
N ILE A 24 8.38 2.70 8.83
CA ILE A 24 8.19 4.02 9.44
C ILE A 24 8.72 4.06 10.87
N LEU A 25 8.41 3.05 11.68
CA LEU A 25 8.86 3.00 13.07
C LEU A 25 10.38 2.92 13.17
N ALA A 26 11.02 2.10 12.34
CA ALA A 26 12.48 2.03 12.26
C ALA A 26 13.09 3.38 11.83
N ALA A 27 12.48 4.05 10.83
CA ALA A 27 12.96 5.33 10.32
C ALA A 27 12.72 6.50 11.29
N LEU A 28 11.69 6.43 12.16
CA LEU A 28 11.43 7.43 13.21
C LEU A 28 12.21 7.17 14.50
N ALA A 29 12.80 5.99 14.70
CA ALA A 29 13.52 5.66 15.92
C ALA A 29 14.57 6.71 16.33
N PRO A 30 15.40 7.28 15.41
CA PRO A 30 16.35 8.34 15.77
C PRO A 30 15.69 9.63 16.29
N LEU A 31 14.48 9.97 15.83
CA LEU A 31 13.76 11.17 16.29
C LEU A 31 13.25 11.00 17.73
N LEU A 32 12.83 9.77 18.04
CA LEU A 32 12.26 9.39 19.33
C LEU A 32 13.31 8.98 20.36
N ASP A 33 14.57 8.83 19.94
CA ASP A 33 15.65 8.45 20.85
C ASP A 33 15.88 9.51 21.95
N GLY A 34 16.09 9.04 23.17
CA GLY A 34 16.21 9.91 24.36
C GLY A 34 14.93 10.68 24.73
N HIS A 35 13.76 10.31 24.21
CA HIS A 35 12.49 10.86 24.67
C HIS A 35 12.14 10.28 26.05
N ALA A 36 11.86 11.14 27.04
CA ALA A 36 11.61 10.69 28.42
C ALA A 36 10.35 9.80 28.56
N ALA A 37 9.32 10.08 27.76
CA ALA A 37 8.10 9.28 27.65
C ALA A 37 7.70 9.12 26.17
N PRO A 38 8.34 8.21 25.40
CA PRO A 38 8.12 8.11 23.96
C PRO A 38 6.65 7.76 23.65
N PRO A 39 6.08 8.25 22.54
CA PRO A 39 4.74 7.88 22.11
C PRO A 39 4.64 6.37 21.87
N SER A 40 3.44 5.81 22.06
CA SER A 40 3.18 4.40 21.76
C SER A 40 3.33 4.14 20.24
N ARG A 41 3.50 2.86 19.86
CA ARG A 41 3.53 2.47 18.44
C ARG A 41 2.26 2.96 17.73
N GLU A 42 1.12 2.76 18.36
CA GLU A 42 -0.19 3.12 17.84
C GLU A 42 -0.30 4.64 17.65
N ASP A 43 0.17 5.44 18.61
CA ASP A 43 0.16 6.90 18.51
C ASP A 43 1.09 7.40 17.39
N VAL A 44 2.27 6.79 17.23
CA VAL A 44 3.19 7.13 16.15
C VAL A 44 2.55 6.88 14.79
N LEU A 45 1.99 5.70 14.57
CA LEU A 45 1.38 5.33 13.29
C LEU A 45 0.12 6.15 13.01
N ALA A 46 -0.73 6.39 14.02
CA ALA A 46 -1.93 7.20 13.87
C ALA A 46 -1.59 8.65 13.52
N ARG A 47 -0.60 9.25 14.20
CA ARG A 47 -0.18 10.62 13.94
C ARG A 47 0.52 10.76 12.60
N PHE A 48 1.37 9.80 12.23
CA PHE A 48 1.98 9.73 10.91
C PHE A 48 0.91 9.68 9.82
N GLY A 49 -0.02 8.73 9.88
CA GLY A 49 -1.06 8.57 8.86
C GLY A 49 -1.96 9.80 8.73
N HIS A 50 -2.29 10.47 9.85
CA HIS A 50 -3.03 11.73 9.80
C HIS A 50 -2.25 12.84 9.04
N LEU A 51 -0.99 13.07 9.42
CA LEU A 51 -0.15 14.12 8.84
C LEU A 51 0.19 13.85 7.38
N GLU A 52 0.46 12.59 7.04
CA GLU A 52 0.68 12.13 5.67
C GLU A 52 -0.54 12.40 4.80
N ALA A 53 -1.75 11.99 5.23
CA ALA A 53 -2.97 12.22 4.49
C ALA A 53 -3.27 13.72 4.30
N VAL A 54 -3.00 14.55 5.32
CA VAL A 54 -3.10 16.01 5.21
C VAL A 54 -2.11 16.55 4.18
N GLN A 55 -0.86 16.08 4.20
CA GLN A 55 0.19 16.56 3.32
C GLN A 55 -0.04 16.14 1.86
N GLN A 56 -0.48 14.91 1.60
CA GLN A 56 -0.86 14.44 0.26
C GLN A 56 -1.98 15.30 -0.33
N ARG A 57 -3.00 15.66 0.47
CA ARG A 57 -4.09 16.56 0.01
C ARG A 57 -3.58 17.98 -0.26
N ALA A 58 -2.67 18.49 0.56
CA ALA A 58 -2.13 19.84 0.41
C ALA A 58 -1.22 19.97 -0.82
N THR A 59 -0.48 18.91 -1.16
CA THR A 59 0.47 18.91 -2.28
C THR A 59 0.35 17.62 -3.11
N PRO A 60 -0.73 17.46 -3.90
CA PRO A 60 -1.07 16.19 -4.55
C PRO A 60 -0.10 15.76 -5.66
N THR A 61 0.73 16.67 -6.16
CA THR A 61 1.74 16.38 -7.20
C THR A 61 3.16 16.26 -6.64
N LYS A 62 3.35 16.44 -5.33
CA LYS A 62 4.67 16.33 -4.70
C LYS A 62 5.06 14.86 -4.60
N ARG A 63 6.34 14.54 -4.82
CA ARG A 63 6.88 13.17 -4.66
C ARG A 63 6.70 12.67 -3.24
N TYR A 64 6.51 11.37 -3.10
CA TYR A 64 6.23 10.77 -1.80
C TYR A 64 7.39 10.94 -0.81
N SER A 65 8.63 10.76 -1.25
CA SER A 65 9.83 11.04 -0.44
C SER A 65 9.84 12.46 0.13
N ASP A 66 9.43 13.45 -0.66
CA ASP A 66 9.38 14.86 -0.23
C ASP A 66 8.21 15.12 0.73
N ILE A 67 7.08 14.42 0.54
CA ILE A 67 5.95 14.43 1.48
C ILE A 67 6.42 13.89 2.83
N LEU A 68 7.13 12.75 2.85
CA LEU A 68 7.64 12.14 4.06
C LEU A 68 8.60 13.06 4.83
N ALA A 69 9.48 13.79 4.14
CA ALA A 69 10.35 14.79 4.78
C ALA A 69 9.55 15.89 5.50
N ILE A 70 8.48 16.38 4.88
CA ILE A 70 7.59 17.38 5.50
C ILE A 70 6.85 16.76 6.70
N VAL A 71 6.35 15.53 6.56
CA VAL A 71 5.67 14.81 7.65
C VAL A 71 6.60 14.61 8.84
N TYR A 72 7.88 14.26 8.60
CA TYR A 72 8.89 14.12 9.64
C TYR A 72 9.06 15.42 10.44
N LYS A 73 9.16 16.57 9.75
CA LYS A 73 9.26 17.88 10.42
C LYS A 73 8.04 18.17 11.29
N ARG A 74 6.84 17.87 10.79
CA ARG A 74 5.60 18.05 11.55
C ARG A 74 5.50 17.11 12.75
N LEU A 75 5.95 15.86 12.61
CA LEU A 75 6.02 14.92 13.73
C LEU A 75 7.00 15.41 14.80
N ALA A 76 8.18 15.88 14.38
CA ALA A 76 9.18 16.44 15.29
C ALA A 76 8.64 17.66 16.04
N GLU A 77 8.01 18.61 15.35
CA GLU A 77 7.35 19.76 15.97
C GLU A 77 6.29 19.33 16.99
N ALA A 78 5.48 18.35 16.63
CA ALA A 78 4.37 17.89 17.44
C ALA A 78 4.80 17.08 18.68
N TRP A 79 6.06 16.62 18.71
CA TRP A 79 6.72 16.00 19.86
C TRP A 79 7.80 16.88 20.49
N GLU A 80 7.86 18.17 20.10
CA GLU A 80 8.81 19.16 20.62
C GLU A 80 10.28 18.70 20.51
N ARG A 81 10.60 18.02 19.40
CA ARG A 81 11.94 17.49 19.11
C ARG A 81 12.69 18.37 18.12
N PRO A 82 13.99 18.63 18.35
CA PRO A 82 14.83 19.24 17.34
C PRO A 82 14.97 18.26 16.16
N ALA A 83 14.74 18.77 14.96
CA ALA A 83 14.89 18.01 13.72
C ALA A 83 15.48 18.92 12.65
N SER A 84 16.66 18.56 12.15
CA SER A 84 17.25 19.21 10.98
C SER A 84 16.48 18.84 9.72
N TRP A 85 16.62 19.67 8.67
CA TRP A 85 16.08 19.32 7.37
C TRP A 85 16.81 18.12 6.74
N GLU A 86 18.10 17.95 7.04
CA GLU A 86 18.86 16.77 6.62
C GLU A 86 18.27 15.46 7.17
N ALA A 87 17.93 15.42 8.47
CA ALA A 87 17.26 14.27 9.07
C ALA A 87 15.89 14.00 8.43
N ALA A 88 15.16 15.06 8.07
CA ALA A 88 13.88 14.95 7.37
C ALA A 88 14.03 14.35 5.96
N LEU A 89 15.05 14.77 5.22
CA LEU A 89 15.37 14.21 3.90
C LEU A 89 15.80 12.74 4.02
N ALA A 90 16.59 12.39 5.04
CA ALA A 90 16.97 11.00 5.32
C ALA A 90 15.75 10.12 5.63
N PHE A 91 14.79 10.64 6.42
CA PHE A 91 13.52 9.96 6.65
C PHE A 91 12.71 9.80 5.35
N GLY A 92 12.64 10.82 4.52
CA GLY A 92 11.98 10.76 3.22
C GLY A 92 12.60 9.73 2.27
N ALA A 93 13.91 9.53 2.36
CA ALA A 93 14.66 8.53 1.60
C ALA A 93 14.61 7.11 2.22
N SER A 94 13.79 6.88 3.26
CA SER A 94 13.75 5.59 3.97
C SER A 94 12.95 4.49 3.27
N VAL A 95 12.05 4.84 2.32
CA VAL A 95 11.16 3.88 1.65
C VAL A 95 11.88 2.64 1.08
N PRO A 96 13.04 2.77 0.40
CA PRO A 96 13.84 1.63 -0.06
C PRO A 96 14.25 0.62 1.03
N ALA A 97 14.29 1.04 2.29
CA ALA A 97 14.66 0.20 3.44
C ALA A 97 13.46 -0.53 4.07
N TRP A 98 12.22 -0.17 3.70
CA TRP A 98 11.04 -0.77 4.30
C TRP A 98 10.93 -2.25 3.92
N PRO A 99 10.69 -3.15 4.90
CA PRO A 99 10.71 -4.59 4.64
C PRO A 99 9.48 -5.03 3.85
N ALA A 100 9.64 -6.03 2.98
CA ALA A 100 8.50 -6.78 2.46
C ALA A 100 7.90 -7.63 3.58
N PHE A 101 6.59 -7.91 3.53
CA PHE A 101 6.05 -8.96 4.38
C PHE A 101 6.70 -10.31 4.00
N PRO A 102 6.97 -11.21 4.97
CA PRO A 102 7.73 -12.44 4.72
C PRO A 102 7.13 -13.35 3.64
N ASP A 103 5.81 -13.32 3.48
CA ASP A 103 5.05 -14.13 2.53
C ASP A 103 4.89 -13.49 1.14
N SER A 104 5.26 -12.22 0.96
CA SER A 104 4.95 -11.49 -0.26
C SER A 104 5.72 -11.96 -1.49
N ALA A 105 7.04 -12.19 -1.38
CA ALA A 105 7.87 -12.52 -2.53
C ALA A 105 7.50 -13.89 -3.14
N GLU A 106 7.39 -14.92 -2.28
CA GLU A 106 7.02 -16.28 -2.71
C GLU A 106 5.60 -16.32 -3.28
N ALA A 107 4.64 -15.69 -2.61
CA ALA A 107 3.27 -15.63 -3.10
C ALA A 107 3.14 -14.88 -4.44
N LEU A 108 3.85 -13.77 -4.63
CA LEU A 108 3.86 -13.07 -5.91
C LEU A 108 4.47 -13.93 -7.01
N ALA A 109 5.55 -14.66 -6.73
CA ALA A 109 6.17 -15.57 -7.71
C ALA A 109 5.22 -16.69 -8.13
N GLU A 110 4.44 -17.24 -7.20
CA GLU A 110 3.41 -18.25 -7.49
C GLU A 110 2.25 -17.65 -8.31
N LEU A 111 1.73 -16.49 -7.89
CA LEU A 111 0.62 -15.82 -8.58
C LEU A 111 1.01 -15.37 -10.00
N ALA A 112 2.27 -15.00 -10.24
CA ALA A 112 2.80 -14.63 -11.55
C ALA A 112 2.74 -15.78 -12.57
N GLN A 113 2.66 -17.04 -12.12
CA GLN A 113 2.51 -18.19 -13.03
C GLN A 113 1.16 -18.21 -13.74
N ARG A 114 0.18 -17.45 -13.23
CA ARG A 114 -1.20 -17.48 -13.71
C ARG A 114 -1.75 -16.13 -14.10
N TYR A 115 -1.43 -15.09 -13.35
CA TYR A 115 -1.97 -13.75 -13.54
C TYR A 115 -0.91 -12.83 -14.09
N ARG A 116 -1.36 -11.82 -14.85
CA ARG A 116 -0.55 -10.61 -15.00
C ARG A 116 -0.59 -9.83 -13.70
N LEU A 117 0.57 -9.41 -13.21
CA LEU A 117 0.67 -8.68 -11.96
C LEU A 117 0.84 -7.19 -12.25
N VAL A 118 -0.01 -6.37 -11.67
CA VAL A 118 -0.03 -4.92 -11.88
C VAL A 118 0.04 -4.22 -10.53
N VAL A 119 0.68 -3.05 -10.46
CA VAL A 119 0.70 -2.23 -9.25
C VAL A 119 -0.01 -0.91 -9.48
N LEU A 120 -0.79 -0.46 -8.49
CA LEU A 120 -1.27 0.91 -8.35
C LEU A 120 -0.87 1.43 -6.95
N SER A 121 0.11 2.34 -6.89
CA SER A 121 0.79 2.68 -5.63
C SER A 121 0.94 4.19 -5.37
N ASN A 122 0.73 4.59 -4.12
CA ASN A 122 0.85 5.97 -3.62
C ASN A 122 2.30 6.41 -3.33
N VAL A 123 3.24 6.06 -4.20
CA VAL A 123 4.65 6.46 -4.05
C VAL A 123 5.20 7.05 -5.34
N ASP A 124 6.44 7.53 -5.29
CA ASP A 124 7.22 7.91 -6.47
C ASP A 124 7.93 6.70 -7.11
N ASN A 125 8.41 6.88 -8.34
CA ASN A 125 9.01 5.80 -9.15
C ASN A 125 10.29 5.24 -8.54
N ALA A 126 11.13 6.09 -7.95
CA ALA A 126 12.41 5.67 -7.38
C ALA A 126 12.20 4.82 -6.13
N SER A 127 11.29 5.26 -5.25
CA SER A 127 10.87 4.53 -4.06
C SER A 127 10.29 3.15 -4.42
N PHE A 128 9.37 3.09 -5.40
CA PHE A 128 8.81 1.81 -5.82
C PHE A 128 9.84 0.86 -6.43
N ALA A 129 10.76 1.36 -7.28
CA ALA A 129 11.76 0.52 -7.92
C ALA A 129 12.63 -0.26 -6.92
N ALA A 130 13.01 0.38 -5.81
CA ALA A 130 13.77 -0.27 -4.74
C ALA A 130 12.92 -1.30 -3.98
N SER A 131 11.66 -0.98 -3.67
CA SER A 131 10.72 -1.93 -3.05
C SER A 131 10.49 -3.15 -3.94
N ASN A 132 10.37 -2.96 -5.26
CA ASN A 132 10.18 -4.05 -6.22
C ASN A 132 11.36 -5.02 -6.24
N ALA A 133 12.59 -4.53 -6.10
CA ALA A 133 13.78 -5.38 -6.01
C ALA A 133 13.71 -6.36 -4.82
N ARG A 134 13.03 -5.98 -3.72
CA ARG A 134 12.80 -6.86 -2.55
C ARG A 134 11.67 -7.86 -2.77
N LEU A 135 10.70 -7.53 -3.61
CA LEU A 135 9.56 -8.41 -3.93
C LEU A 135 9.96 -9.55 -4.89
N GLY A 136 11.07 -9.40 -5.60
CA GLY A 136 11.67 -10.51 -6.38
C GLY A 136 10.87 -10.91 -7.62
N VAL A 137 9.93 -10.07 -8.08
CA VAL A 137 9.11 -10.32 -9.27
C VAL A 137 9.17 -9.16 -10.25
N THR A 138 8.84 -9.45 -11.51
CA THR A 138 8.62 -8.42 -12.53
C THR A 138 7.12 -8.21 -12.68
N PHE A 139 6.63 -7.01 -12.36
CA PHE A 139 5.27 -6.63 -12.64
C PHE A 139 5.07 -6.32 -14.13
N ASP A 140 3.94 -6.72 -14.69
CA ASP A 140 3.54 -6.44 -16.07
C ASP A 140 3.27 -4.95 -16.32
N ALA A 141 2.86 -4.22 -15.28
CA ALA A 141 2.69 -2.77 -15.29
C ALA A 141 2.77 -2.22 -13.87
N VAL A 142 3.27 -0.99 -13.74
CA VAL A 142 3.41 -0.28 -12.47
C VAL A 142 2.86 1.11 -12.69
N PHE A 143 1.88 1.51 -11.88
CA PHE A 143 1.26 2.83 -11.92
C PHE A 143 1.47 3.51 -10.57
N THR A 144 2.39 4.47 -10.54
CA THR A 144 2.72 5.22 -9.32
C THR A 144 1.90 6.51 -9.22
N ALA A 145 1.87 7.15 -8.05
CA ALA A 145 1.26 8.47 -7.90
C ALA A 145 2.01 9.54 -8.72
N GLU A 146 3.32 9.38 -8.90
CA GLU A 146 4.12 10.25 -9.78
C GLU A 146 3.69 10.11 -11.25
N GLU A 147 3.41 8.90 -11.72
CA GLU A 147 2.94 8.67 -13.10
C GLU A 147 1.48 9.10 -13.30
N THR A 148 0.59 8.70 -12.40
CA THR A 148 -0.85 8.98 -12.51
C THR A 148 -1.19 10.44 -12.18
N GLY A 149 -0.27 11.17 -11.56
CA GLY A 149 -0.44 12.56 -11.13
C GLY A 149 -1.37 12.74 -9.92
N VAL A 150 -1.82 11.66 -9.29
CA VAL A 150 -2.75 11.67 -8.16
C VAL A 150 -2.42 10.59 -7.13
N TYR A 151 -2.72 10.85 -5.87
CA TYR A 151 -2.72 9.85 -4.81
C TYR A 151 -4.11 9.21 -4.66
N LYS A 152 -4.17 7.88 -4.53
CA LYS A 152 -5.35 7.16 -4.02
C LYS A 152 -5.80 7.76 -2.68
N PRO A 153 -7.10 7.88 -2.39
CA PRO A 153 -8.24 7.24 -3.07
C PRO A 153 -8.76 7.98 -4.31
N HIS A 154 -8.05 8.99 -4.82
CA HIS A 154 -8.50 9.73 -6.00
C HIS A 154 -8.75 8.80 -7.19
N ARG A 155 -9.99 8.78 -7.69
CA ARG A 155 -10.48 7.84 -8.70
C ARG A 155 -9.64 7.82 -9.98
N ALA A 156 -9.09 8.97 -10.38
CA ALA A 156 -8.32 9.09 -11.62
C ALA A 156 -7.12 8.12 -11.71
N GLY A 157 -6.52 7.69 -10.60
CA GLY A 157 -5.45 6.69 -10.63
C GLY A 157 -5.95 5.31 -11.07
N PHE A 158 -7.15 4.92 -10.60
CA PHE A 158 -7.81 3.70 -11.05
C PHE A 158 -8.28 3.80 -12.50
N ASP A 159 -8.89 4.93 -12.88
CA ASP A 159 -9.32 5.16 -14.27
C ASP A 159 -8.12 5.08 -15.24
N TYR A 160 -6.97 5.65 -14.85
CA TYR A 160 -5.72 5.55 -15.61
C TYR A 160 -5.26 4.09 -15.76
N MET A 161 -5.17 3.34 -14.66
CA MET A 161 -4.80 1.92 -14.69
C MET A 161 -5.73 1.13 -15.62
N LEU A 162 -7.05 1.32 -15.50
CA LEU A 162 -8.03 0.57 -16.29
C LEU A 162 -7.94 0.91 -17.77
N ALA A 163 -7.77 2.18 -18.13
CA ALA A 163 -7.58 2.59 -19.52
C ALA A 163 -6.33 1.92 -20.13
N ARG A 164 -5.20 1.88 -19.40
CA ARG A 164 -3.97 1.20 -19.85
C ARG A 164 -4.12 -0.31 -20.00
N LEU A 165 -4.94 -0.94 -19.16
CA LEU A 165 -5.26 -2.36 -19.30
C LEU A 165 -6.19 -2.63 -20.48
N GLU A 166 -7.16 -1.75 -20.73
CA GLU A 166 -8.07 -1.84 -21.87
C GLU A 166 -7.33 -1.70 -23.21
N GLU A 167 -6.34 -0.80 -23.31
CA GLU A 167 -5.42 -0.68 -24.45
C GLU A 167 -4.71 -2.01 -24.78
N ARG A 168 -4.56 -2.90 -23.79
CA ARG A 168 -3.96 -4.24 -23.92
C ARG A 168 -4.99 -5.36 -24.04
N GLY A 169 -6.27 -5.02 -24.27
CA GLY A 169 -7.38 -5.96 -24.43
C GLY A 169 -7.87 -6.58 -23.12
N ILE A 170 -7.58 -5.96 -21.97
CA ILE A 170 -7.99 -6.43 -20.65
C ILE A 170 -9.09 -5.50 -20.12
N GLY A 171 -10.35 -5.95 -20.23
CA GLY A 171 -11.48 -5.25 -19.63
C GLY A 171 -11.54 -5.39 -18.11
N LYS A 172 -12.20 -4.42 -17.45
CA LYS A 172 -12.31 -4.36 -15.98
C LYS A 172 -12.81 -5.63 -15.31
N GLY A 173 -13.68 -6.40 -15.97
CA GLY A 173 -14.22 -7.67 -15.45
C GLY A 173 -13.18 -8.78 -15.29
N ALA A 174 -12.00 -8.65 -15.89
CA ALA A 174 -10.89 -9.58 -15.74
C ALA A 174 -9.85 -9.14 -14.69
N VAL A 175 -10.10 -8.03 -13.99
CA VAL A 175 -9.20 -7.44 -12.98
C VAL A 175 -9.74 -7.73 -11.58
N LEU A 176 -8.89 -8.29 -10.72
CA LEU A 176 -9.13 -8.41 -9.29
C LEU A 176 -8.20 -7.44 -8.56
N HIS A 177 -8.77 -6.42 -7.92
CA HIS A 177 -8.03 -5.44 -7.15
C HIS A 177 -7.73 -5.96 -5.75
N THR A 178 -6.44 -6.12 -5.43
CA THR A 178 -5.94 -6.80 -4.25
C THR A 178 -5.20 -5.80 -3.36
N ALA A 179 -5.75 -5.50 -2.20
CA ALA A 179 -5.23 -4.44 -1.33
C ALA A 179 -5.55 -4.70 0.14
N GLN A 180 -4.76 -4.12 1.03
CA GLN A 180 -5.05 -4.06 2.47
C GLN A 180 -5.97 -2.88 2.82
N SER A 181 -5.82 -1.71 2.18
CA SER A 181 -6.55 -0.53 2.63
C SER A 181 -8.02 -0.51 2.18
N LEU A 182 -8.95 -0.62 3.13
CA LEU A 182 -10.38 -0.46 2.85
C LEU A 182 -10.74 0.96 2.38
N PHE A 183 -10.00 1.97 2.86
CA PHE A 183 -10.22 3.37 2.56
C PHE A 183 -9.56 3.80 1.24
N HIS A 184 -8.26 3.55 1.06
CA HIS A 184 -7.52 4.04 -0.11
C HIS A 184 -7.88 3.29 -1.39
N ASP A 185 -8.26 2.00 -1.28
CA ASP A 185 -8.41 1.11 -2.42
C ASP A 185 -9.83 0.58 -2.56
N HIS A 186 -10.33 -0.15 -1.57
CA HIS A 186 -11.59 -0.91 -1.73
C HIS A 186 -12.82 -0.03 -1.93
N ALA A 187 -12.89 1.15 -1.32
CA ALA A 187 -13.99 2.09 -1.52
C ALA A 187 -14.05 2.59 -2.98
N THR A 188 -12.92 3.02 -3.53
CA THR A 188 -12.82 3.50 -4.92
C THR A 188 -13.03 2.36 -5.91
N ALA A 189 -12.43 1.18 -5.66
CA ALA A 189 -12.61 -0.01 -6.49
C ALA A 189 -14.08 -0.46 -6.53
N ALA A 190 -14.80 -0.41 -5.40
CA ALA A 190 -16.22 -0.71 -5.35
C ALA A 190 -17.06 0.30 -6.18
N GLY A 191 -16.72 1.59 -6.11
CA GLY A 191 -17.38 2.62 -6.93
C GLY A 191 -17.14 2.48 -8.44
N LEU A 192 -16.19 1.63 -8.85
CA LEU A 192 -15.87 1.31 -10.24
C LEU A 192 -16.40 -0.06 -10.71
N ASP A 193 -17.09 -0.78 -9.82
CA ASP A 193 -17.49 -2.19 -9.99
C ASP A 193 -16.31 -3.11 -10.29
N LEU A 194 -15.15 -2.88 -9.66
CA LEU A 194 -14.04 -3.83 -9.69
C LEU A 194 -14.24 -4.93 -8.66
N ALA A 195 -13.85 -6.14 -9.01
CA ALA A 195 -13.71 -7.22 -8.05
C ALA A 195 -12.60 -6.89 -7.07
N ARG A 196 -12.78 -7.25 -5.80
CA ARG A 196 -11.90 -6.88 -4.69
C ARG A 196 -11.45 -8.09 -3.89
N CYS A 197 -10.17 -8.13 -3.59
CA CYS A 197 -9.53 -9.07 -2.70
C CYS A 197 -8.88 -8.30 -1.54
N PHE A 198 -9.39 -8.51 -0.33
CA PHE A 198 -8.85 -7.87 0.87
C PHE A 198 -7.80 -8.76 1.52
N ILE A 199 -6.57 -8.24 1.62
CA ILE A 199 -5.48 -8.86 2.38
C ILE A 199 -5.47 -8.25 3.77
N ASP A 200 -6.11 -8.90 4.74
CA ASP A 200 -6.24 -8.44 6.11
C ASP A 200 -4.99 -8.75 6.93
N ARG A 201 -3.93 -7.95 6.74
CA ARG A 201 -2.67 -8.05 7.49
C ARG A 201 -2.83 -7.91 9.01
N HIS A 202 -3.93 -7.34 9.49
CA HIS A 202 -4.19 -7.18 10.91
C HIS A 202 -4.82 -8.41 11.54
N ALA A 203 -5.58 -9.21 10.78
CA ALA A 203 -6.19 -10.45 11.27
C ALA A 203 -5.16 -11.48 11.76
N ALA A 204 -3.92 -11.43 11.26
CA ALA A 204 -2.82 -12.27 11.71
C ALA A 204 -2.20 -11.83 13.06
N ARG A 205 -2.57 -10.66 13.60
CA ARG A 205 -2.05 -10.16 14.88
C ARG A 205 -2.88 -10.70 16.06
N PRO A 206 -2.25 -11.29 17.09
CA PRO A 206 -2.98 -11.77 18.28
C PRO A 206 -3.80 -10.65 18.93
N GLY A 207 -5.09 -10.90 19.16
CA GLY A 207 -6.00 -9.95 19.81
C GLY A 207 -6.47 -8.77 18.93
N ALA A 208 -6.15 -8.77 17.64
CA ALA A 208 -6.64 -7.73 16.73
C ALA A 208 -8.16 -7.80 16.56
N ALA A 209 -8.82 -6.65 16.69
CA ALA A 209 -10.20 -6.49 16.28
C ALA A 209 -10.31 -6.61 14.75
N ALA A 210 -11.48 -7.04 14.27
CA ALA A 210 -11.75 -7.03 12.84
C ALA A 210 -11.59 -5.61 12.28
N THR A 211 -10.89 -5.48 11.14
CA THR A 211 -10.78 -4.21 10.43
C THR A 211 -12.19 -3.74 10.02
N PRO A 212 -12.69 -2.60 10.55
CA PRO A 212 -14.06 -2.17 10.29
C PRO A 212 -14.22 -1.75 8.82
N LEU A 213 -15.34 -2.17 8.21
CA LEU A 213 -15.72 -1.70 6.89
C LEU A 213 -16.16 -0.23 6.98
N PRO A 214 -15.73 0.65 6.06
CA PRO A 214 -16.32 1.97 5.89
C PRO A 214 -17.84 1.87 5.70
N ASP A 215 -18.57 2.85 6.23
CA ASP A 215 -20.03 2.89 6.16
C ASP A 215 -20.53 2.78 4.71
N GLY A 216 -21.48 1.87 4.49
CA GLY A 216 -22.06 1.62 3.16
C GLY A 216 -21.16 0.83 2.20
N LEU A 217 -19.92 0.49 2.57
CA LEU A 217 -19.06 -0.35 1.74
C LEU A 217 -19.45 -1.82 1.87
N ARG A 218 -19.79 -2.44 0.74
CA ARG A 218 -20.02 -3.89 0.68
C ARG A 218 -18.73 -4.65 0.96
N PRO A 219 -18.76 -5.79 1.67
CA PRO A 219 -17.57 -6.63 1.86
C PRO A 219 -16.90 -6.98 0.53
N PRO A 220 -15.56 -7.00 0.46
CA PRO A 220 -14.80 -7.52 -0.68
C PRO A 220 -15.21 -8.95 -1.03
N GLU A 221 -15.17 -9.30 -2.32
CA GLU A 221 -15.59 -10.62 -2.80
C GLU A 221 -14.67 -11.75 -2.29
N PHE A 222 -13.39 -11.42 -2.06
CA PHE A 222 -12.41 -12.31 -1.45
C PHE A 222 -11.74 -11.65 -0.26
N ARG A 223 -11.38 -12.45 0.74
CA ARG A 223 -10.62 -12.02 1.91
C ARG A 223 -9.63 -13.10 2.31
N PHE A 224 -8.38 -12.69 2.51
CA PHE A 224 -7.29 -13.54 3.00
C PHE A 224 -6.52 -12.78 4.08
N ASP A 225 -5.87 -13.47 5.01
CA ASP A 225 -5.03 -12.85 6.04
C ASP A 225 -3.63 -12.46 5.52
N SER A 226 -3.24 -13.02 4.37
CA SER A 226 -1.89 -12.96 3.84
C SER A 226 -1.88 -13.18 2.33
N MET A 227 -0.76 -12.82 1.69
CA MET A 227 -0.51 -13.13 0.29
C MET A 227 -0.30 -14.63 0.08
N ALA A 228 0.32 -15.32 1.03
CA ALA A 228 0.45 -16.78 1.00
C ALA A 228 -0.92 -17.48 0.99
N ALA A 229 -1.87 -17.04 1.81
CA ALA A 229 -3.22 -17.61 1.82
C ALA A 229 -3.96 -17.38 0.50
N LEU A 230 -3.81 -16.21 -0.13
CA LEU A 230 -4.33 -15.96 -1.48
C LEU A 230 -3.68 -16.92 -2.50
N ALA A 231 -2.36 -17.04 -2.51
CA ALA A 231 -1.65 -17.92 -3.44
C ALA A 231 -2.08 -19.39 -3.26
N ALA A 232 -2.22 -19.86 -2.02
CA ALA A 232 -2.73 -21.19 -1.72
C ALA A 232 -4.15 -21.41 -2.26
N ALA A 233 -5.07 -20.46 -2.05
CA ALA A 233 -6.43 -20.56 -2.57
C ALA A 233 -6.48 -20.59 -4.11
N VAL A 234 -5.58 -19.86 -4.79
CA VAL A 234 -5.43 -19.90 -6.26
C VAL A 234 -4.94 -21.27 -6.72
N ARG A 235 -3.96 -21.85 -6.05
CA ARG A 235 -3.38 -23.16 -6.39
C ARG A 235 -4.38 -24.29 -6.18
N ASP A 236 -5.08 -24.25 -5.05
CA ASP A 236 -5.97 -25.33 -4.62
C ASP A 236 -7.36 -25.24 -5.27
N GLY A 237 -7.61 -24.22 -6.10
CA GLY A 237 -8.90 -24.02 -6.77
C GLY A 237 -10.05 -23.67 -5.83
N SER A 238 -9.74 -23.31 -4.58
CA SER A 238 -10.70 -23.16 -3.49
C SER A 238 -10.97 -21.68 -3.20
N ALA A 239 -11.69 -21.03 -4.12
CA ALA A 239 -12.49 -19.80 -3.94
C ALA A 239 -13.04 -19.31 -5.28
#